data_AF-A0A1M7B6X9-F1
#
_entry.id   AF-A0A1M7B6X9-F1
#
_cell.length_a   1.000
_cell.length_b   1.000
_cell.length_c   1.000
_cell.angle_alpha   90.00
_cell.angle_beta   90.00
_cell.angle_gamma   90.00
#
_symmetry.space_group_name_H-M   'P 1'
#
loop_
_entity.id
_entity.type
_entity.pdbx_description
1 polymer ?
#
loop_
_entity_poly.entity_id
_entity_poly.type
_entity_poly.pdbx_seq_one_letter_code
_entity_poly.pdbx_strand_id
1 'polypeptide(L)'
;MPPVHSDAAWVMETKFTQFLRSGGSGGYVLSRGTRGMLARPLSRKADIPGLAALQQRFATNLDFADQINVDLLLRFTRDGFEAPLSFGDLADVSGDKNAAMQAWSERLETIWADHGERPSRFNSVRRAMEENLITSFSGLINERRQRALGIDQYIWRSRDDDKVRHKHAEHDDKVFDWDNPPETGHPGQAYNCRCFAEPYLLDEPDCEPDFVAAQGRADQGTGRTLGRSPRAIGRAGRAYT
;
A
#
# COMPACT_ATOMS: atom_id res chain seq x y z
N MET A 1 -16.52 -40.55 -44.09
CA MET A 1 -16.29 -39.14 -43.70
C MET A 1 -15.53 -39.15 -42.38
N PRO A 2 -14.24 -38.79 -42.34
CA PRO A 2 -13.59 -38.44 -41.08
C PRO A 2 -13.88 -36.96 -40.76
N PRO A 3 -13.90 -36.55 -39.48
CA PRO A 3 -14.08 -35.16 -39.13
C PRO A 3 -12.79 -34.37 -39.41
N VAL A 4 -12.98 -33.17 -39.95
CA VAL A 4 -11.94 -32.15 -40.14
C VAL A 4 -11.55 -31.63 -38.76
N HIS A 5 -10.35 -31.95 -38.30
CA HIS A 5 -9.74 -31.22 -37.19
C HIS A 5 -9.28 -29.86 -37.72
N SER A 6 -9.94 -28.80 -37.25
CA SER A 6 -9.51 -27.42 -37.47
C SER A 6 -8.22 -27.17 -36.71
N ASP A 7 -7.16 -26.80 -37.42
CA ASP A 7 -5.96 -26.22 -36.84
C ASP A 7 -6.30 -24.87 -36.20
N ALA A 8 -6.53 -24.87 -34.90
CA ALA A 8 -6.58 -23.66 -34.10
C ALA A 8 -5.16 -23.10 -33.97
N ALA A 9 -4.78 -22.24 -34.92
CA ALA A 9 -3.63 -21.36 -34.78
C ALA A 9 -3.88 -20.40 -33.61
N TRP A 10 -3.42 -20.76 -32.42
CA TRP A 10 -3.31 -19.87 -31.27
C TRP A 10 -2.28 -18.78 -31.60
N VAL A 11 -2.73 -17.69 -32.23
CA VAL A 11 -1.91 -16.49 -32.39
C VAL A 11 -1.80 -15.84 -31.02
N MET A 12 -0.73 -16.17 -30.28
CA MET A 12 -0.31 -15.35 -29.14
C MET A 12 0.08 -13.97 -29.67
N GLU A 13 -0.75 -12.98 -29.39
CA GLU A 13 -0.50 -11.60 -29.77
C GLU A 13 0.75 -11.08 -29.03
N THR A 14 1.81 -10.77 -29.79
CA THR A 14 3.03 -10.21 -29.21
C THR A 14 2.89 -8.70 -29.05
N LYS A 15 3.60 -8.09 -28.09
CA LYS A 15 3.68 -6.61 -27.94
C LYS A 15 4.01 -5.90 -29.26
N PHE A 16 4.79 -6.55 -30.13
CA PHE A 16 5.10 -6.06 -31.47
C PHE A 16 3.89 -6.05 -32.40
N THR A 17 3.09 -7.13 -32.43
CA THR A 17 1.87 -7.20 -33.25
C THR A 17 0.84 -6.16 -32.80
N GLN A 18 0.70 -5.97 -31.49
CA GLN A 18 -0.15 -4.93 -30.92
C GLN A 18 0.33 -3.53 -31.32
N PHE A 19 1.65 -3.26 -31.24
CA PHE A 19 2.26 -2.00 -31.69
C PHE A 19 1.97 -1.68 -33.16
N LEU A 20 2.05 -2.67 -34.05
CA LEU A 20 1.74 -2.49 -35.47
C LEU A 20 0.26 -2.18 -35.72
N ARG A 21 -0.66 -2.67 -34.87
CA ARG A 21 -2.11 -2.50 -35.02
C ARG A 21 -2.62 -1.19 -34.44
N SER A 22 -2.23 -0.87 -33.21
CA SER A 22 -2.75 0.32 -32.51
C SER A 22 -2.02 1.59 -32.91
N GLY A 23 -0.81 1.47 -33.46
CA GLY A 23 0.15 2.58 -33.49
C GLY A 23 0.65 2.88 -32.07
N GLY A 24 1.91 3.30 -31.97
CA GLY A 24 2.55 3.68 -30.72
C GLY A 24 3.86 4.42 -30.97
N SER A 25 4.31 5.14 -29.95
CA SER A 25 5.60 5.85 -29.88
C SER A 25 6.66 4.87 -29.34
N GLY A 26 7.44 4.26 -30.23
CA GLY A 26 8.45 3.28 -29.83
C GLY A 26 9.27 2.76 -30.99
N GLY A 27 10.45 2.21 -30.70
CA GLY A 27 11.27 1.50 -31.68
C GLY A 27 11.23 0.00 -31.41
N TYR A 28 11.44 -0.81 -32.44
CA TYR A 28 11.71 -2.23 -32.31
C TYR A 28 12.99 -2.58 -33.05
N VAL A 29 13.82 -3.43 -32.45
CA VAL A 29 14.92 -4.08 -33.14
C VAL A 29 14.42 -5.41 -33.67
N LEU A 30 14.48 -5.57 -34.98
CA LEU A 30 14.24 -6.83 -35.66
C LEU A 30 15.57 -7.53 -35.87
N SER A 31 15.72 -8.74 -35.33
CA SER A 31 16.89 -9.58 -35.58
C SER A 31 16.46 -10.89 -36.24
N ARG A 32 17.25 -11.36 -37.20
CA ARG A 32 16.99 -12.63 -37.90
C ARG A 32 17.78 -13.74 -37.21
N GLY A 33 17.08 -14.68 -36.59
CA GLY A 33 17.65 -15.88 -35.99
C GLY A 33 17.44 -17.13 -36.84
N THR A 34 18.02 -18.25 -36.40
CA THR A 34 17.91 -19.57 -37.06
C THR A 34 16.49 -20.14 -37.05
N ARG A 35 15.62 -19.70 -36.14
CA ARG A 35 14.20 -20.10 -36.04
C ARG A 35 13.20 -19.04 -36.55
N GLY A 36 13.67 -17.97 -37.17
CA GLY A 36 12.81 -16.89 -37.71
C GLY A 36 13.21 -15.49 -37.24
N MET A 37 12.31 -14.52 -37.44
CA MET A 37 12.52 -13.12 -37.08
C MET A 37 12.08 -12.87 -35.63
N LEU A 38 12.96 -12.28 -34.82
CA LEU A 38 12.69 -11.87 -33.45
C LEU A 38 12.52 -10.36 -33.41
N ALA A 39 11.42 -9.88 -32.83
CA ALA A 39 11.19 -8.47 -32.58
C ALA A 39 11.36 -8.19 -31.08
N ARG A 40 12.24 -7.25 -30.73
CA ARG A 40 12.41 -6.79 -29.35
C ARG A 40 12.18 -5.28 -29.28
N PRO A 41 11.53 -4.76 -28.22
CA PRO A 41 11.44 -3.32 -28.01
C PRO A 41 12.85 -2.70 -27.99
N LEU A 42 13.05 -1.61 -28.73
CA LEU A 42 14.25 -0.79 -28.65
C LEU A 42 14.10 0.11 -27.41
N SER A 43 14.95 -0.08 -26.41
CA SER A 43 14.94 0.80 -25.25
C SER A 43 15.57 2.14 -25.58
N ARG A 44 14.87 3.24 -25.26
CA ARG A 44 15.37 4.61 -25.42
C ARG A 44 15.77 5.25 -24.09
N LYS A 45 15.97 4.44 -23.04
CA LYS A 45 16.36 4.95 -21.71
C LYS A 45 17.66 5.77 -21.74
N ALA A 46 18.61 5.42 -22.61
CA ALA A 46 19.87 6.15 -22.77
C ALA A 46 19.68 7.60 -23.26
N ASP A 47 18.56 7.90 -23.91
CA ASP A 47 18.25 9.23 -24.43
C ASP A 47 17.65 10.16 -23.36
N ILE A 48 17.24 9.62 -22.21
CA ILE A 48 16.60 10.37 -21.13
C ILE A 48 17.65 11.23 -20.40
N PRO A 49 17.54 12.57 -20.45
CA PRO A 49 18.51 13.46 -19.82
C PRO A 49 18.55 13.26 -18.31
N GLY A 50 19.75 12.97 -17.78
CA GLY A 50 19.95 12.84 -16.33
C GLY A 50 19.23 11.65 -15.70
N LEU A 51 19.00 10.56 -16.45
CA LEU A 51 18.28 9.36 -15.98
C LEU A 51 18.77 8.86 -14.61
N ALA A 52 20.09 8.72 -14.43
CA ALA A 52 20.66 8.23 -13.17
C ALA A 52 20.30 9.13 -11.98
N ALA A 53 20.33 10.46 -12.17
CA ALA A 53 19.97 11.41 -11.13
C ALA A 53 18.45 11.40 -10.84
N LEU A 54 17.61 11.17 -11.87
CA LEU A 54 16.16 11.00 -11.69
C LEU A 54 15.86 9.73 -10.90
N GLN A 55 16.53 8.62 -11.24
CA GLN A 55 16.40 7.34 -10.55
C GLN A 55 16.82 7.45 -9.09
N GLN A 56 17.96 8.08 -8.81
CA GLN A 56 18.45 8.27 -7.45
C GLN A 56 17.47 9.10 -6.61
N ARG A 57 16.96 10.23 -7.16
CA ARG A 57 15.97 11.06 -6.46
C ARG A 57 14.69 10.30 -6.14
N PHE A 58 14.20 9.51 -7.09
CA PHE A 58 13.00 8.72 -6.87
C PHE A 58 13.23 7.65 -5.78
N ALA A 59 14.37 6.95 -5.81
CA ALA A 59 14.74 5.99 -4.76
C ALA A 59 14.81 6.65 -3.38
N THR A 60 15.44 7.82 -3.27
CA THR A 60 15.51 8.61 -2.02
C THR A 60 14.11 9.02 -1.54
N ASN A 61 13.19 9.37 -2.43
CA ASN A 61 11.82 9.68 -2.03
C ASN A 61 11.07 8.45 -1.49
N LEU A 62 11.33 7.25 -2.02
CA LEU A 62 10.80 6.02 -1.45
C LEU A 62 11.40 5.73 -0.07
N ASP A 63 12.69 5.98 0.13
CA ASP A 63 13.34 5.87 1.46
C ASP A 63 12.71 6.83 2.47
N PHE A 64 12.42 8.07 2.08
CA PHE A 64 11.72 9.01 2.96
C PHE A 64 10.30 8.55 3.28
N ALA A 65 9.56 8.05 2.29
CA ALA A 65 8.22 7.51 2.50
C ALA A 65 8.23 6.31 3.46
N ASP A 66 9.24 5.45 3.34
CA ASP A 66 9.46 4.33 4.25
C ASP A 66 9.74 4.81 5.69
N GLN A 67 10.68 5.73 5.86
CA GLN A 67 11.02 6.27 7.18
C GLN A 67 9.82 6.97 7.85
N ILE A 68 9.04 7.74 7.10
CA ILE A 68 7.81 8.37 7.61
C ILE A 68 6.84 7.31 8.13
N ASN A 69 6.71 6.19 7.42
CA ASN A 69 5.84 5.11 7.83
C ASN A 69 6.36 4.39 9.09
N VAL A 70 7.66 4.14 9.18
CA VAL A 70 8.31 3.63 10.40
C VAL A 70 8.01 4.54 11.58
N ASP A 71 8.31 5.83 11.45
CA ASP A 71 8.14 6.81 12.53
C ASP A 71 6.67 6.90 12.98
N LEU A 72 5.75 6.84 12.03
CA LEU A 72 4.31 6.80 12.30
C LEU A 72 3.94 5.57 13.12
N LEU A 73 4.31 4.37 12.67
CA LEU A 73 3.93 3.13 13.34
C LEU A 73 4.51 3.08 14.75
N LEU A 74 5.82 3.31 14.90
CA LEU A 74 6.48 3.28 16.21
C LEU A 74 5.92 4.34 17.18
N ARG A 75 5.40 5.46 16.66
CA ARG A 75 4.72 6.46 17.47
C ARG A 75 3.38 5.96 17.98
N PHE A 76 2.52 5.43 17.11
CA PHE A 76 1.15 5.06 17.46
C PHE A 76 1.05 3.71 18.17
N THR A 77 2.03 2.83 18.01
CA THR A 77 2.07 1.53 18.68
C THR A 77 2.90 1.52 19.97
N ARG A 78 3.41 2.66 20.41
CA ARG A 78 4.35 2.76 21.54
C ARG A 78 3.84 2.08 22.81
N ASP A 79 2.57 2.29 23.14
CA ASP A 79 1.98 1.91 24.42
C ASP A 79 1.00 0.73 24.30
N GLY A 80 0.79 0.20 23.10
CA GLY A 80 -0.19 -0.87 22.85
C GLY A 80 0.40 -2.25 22.63
N PHE A 81 1.69 -2.43 22.89
CA PHE A 81 2.38 -3.74 22.92
C PHE A 81 3.10 -3.91 24.25
N GLU A 82 3.28 -5.16 24.71
CA GLU A 82 3.95 -5.47 25.99
C GLU A 82 5.39 -4.92 26.06
N ALA A 83 6.06 -4.88 24.92
CA ALA A 83 7.37 -4.28 24.75
C ALA A 83 7.33 -3.25 23.61
N PRO A 84 8.07 -2.12 23.73
CA PRO A 84 8.14 -1.14 22.65
C PRO A 84 8.71 -1.76 21.37
N LEU A 85 7.98 -1.57 20.27
CA LEU A 85 8.45 -1.98 18.95
C LEU A 85 9.66 -1.17 18.49
N SER A 86 10.46 -1.79 17.64
CA SER A 86 11.61 -1.21 16.94
C SER A 86 11.47 -1.37 15.44
N PHE A 87 12.38 -0.75 14.68
CA PHE A 87 12.45 -0.94 13.23
C PHE A 87 12.56 -2.43 12.83
N GLY A 88 13.25 -3.24 13.63
CA GLY A 88 13.45 -4.68 13.35
C GLY A 88 12.19 -5.52 13.45
N ASP A 89 11.16 -5.01 14.13
CA ASP A 89 9.88 -5.70 14.30
C ASP A 89 8.92 -5.41 13.13
N LEU A 90 9.21 -4.40 12.32
CA LEU A 90 8.39 -4.02 11.18
C LEU A 90 8.72 -4.88 9.96
N ALA A 91 7.68 -5.28 9.22
CA ALA A 91 7.86 -6.06 7.99
C ALA A 91 8.82 -5.38 7.00
N ASP A 92 9.66 -6.20 6.36
CA ASP A 92 10.54 -5.76 5.28
C ASP A 92 9.72 -5.36 4.04
N VAL A 93 10.07 -4.21 3.48
CA VAL A 93 9.43 -3.59 2.31
C VAL A 93 10.40 -3.41 1.14
N SER A 94 11.60 -4.01 1.22
CA SER A 94 12.60 -3.95 0.16
C SER A 94 12.05 -4.42 -1.19
N GLY A 95 11.21 -5.48 -1.18
CA GLY A 95 10.50 -5.98 -2.35
C GLY A 95 9.52 -4.96 -2.95
N ASP A 96 8.77 -4.24 -2.11
CA ASP A 96 7.82 -3.22 -2.56
C ASP A 96 8.54 -2.00 -3.15
N LYS A 97 9.66 -1.61 -2.54
CA LYS A 97 10.52 -0.56 -3.07
C LYS A 97 11.07 -0.93 -4.45
N ASN A 98 11.53 -2.17 -4.61
CA ASN A 98 12.02 -2.67 -5.90
C ASN A 98 10.90 -2.68 -6.95
N ALA A 99 9.68 -3.08 -6.59
CA ALA A 99 8.54 -3.04 -7.49
C ALA A 99 8.18 -1.59 -7.91
N ALA A 100 8.19 -0.64 -6.97
CA ALA A 100 7.97 0.78 -7.27
C ALA A 100 9.05 1.34 -8.21
N MET A 101 10.32 0.99 -8.01
CA MET A 101 11.43 1.37 -8.89
C MET A 101 11.29 0.80 -10.30
N GLN A 102 10.83 -0.44 -10.44
CA GLN A 102 10.56 -1.06 -11.73
C GLN A 102 9.41 -0.34 -12.46
N ALA A 103 8.29 -0.12 -11.77
CA ALA A 103 7.15 0.60 -12.32
C ALA A 103 7.51 2.03 -12.75
N TRP A 104 8.33 2.73 -11.96
CA TRP A 104 8.88 4.04 -12.34
C TRP A 104 9.71 3.95 -13.62
N SER A 105 10.60 2.97 -13.72
CA SER A 105 11.51 2.82 -14.87
C SER A 105 10.75 2.54 -16.18
N GLU A 106 9.72 1.70 -16.13
CA GLU A 106 8.86 1.38 -17.28
C GLU A 106 8.00 2.58 -17.73
N ARG A 107 7.37 3.25 -16.76
CA ARG A 107 6.51 4.41 -17.04
C ARG A 107 7.32 5.60 -17.55
N LEU A 108 8.52 5.83 -17.00
CA LEU A 108 9.39 6.91 -17.44
C LEU A 108 9.80 6.77 -18.90
N GLU A 109 10.10 5.55 -19.35
CA GLU A 109 10.43 5.28 -20.75
C GLU A 109 9.26 5.60 -21.68
N THR A 110 8.04 5.25 -21.28
CA THR A 110 6.81 5.58 -22.02
C THR A 110 6.60 7.10 -22.08
N ILE A 111 6.69 7.79 -20.94
CA ILE A 111 6.54 9.25 -20.84
C ILE A 111 7.61 9.96 -21.69
N TRP A 112 8.84 9.44 -21.73
CA TRP A 112 9.90 9.99 -22.57
C TRP A 112 9.60 9.80 -24.06
N ALA A 113 9.11 8.62 -24.46
CA ALA A 113 8.72 8.37 -25.84
C ALA A 113 7.61 9.32 -26.32
N ASP A 114 6.67 9.69 -25.45
CA ASP A 114 5.53 10.55 -25.78
C ASP A 114 5.84 12.04 -25.71
N HIS A 115 6.73 12.45 -24.80
CA HIS A 115 6.89 13.85 -24.41
C HIS A 115 8.34 14.35 -24.40
N GLY A 116 9.32 13.53 -24.77
CA GLY A 116 10.75 13.85 -24.67
C GLY A 116 11.17 15.10 -25.47
N GLU A 117 10.51 15.38 -26.60
CA GLU A 117 10.74 16.59 -27.41
C GLU A 117 10.21 17.87 -26.76
N ARG A 118 9.42 17.76 -25.68
CA ARG A 118 8.77 18.89 -24.99
C ARG A 118 9.18 18.87 -23.50
N PRO A 119 10.34 19.42 -23.12
CA PRO A 119 10.90 19.28 -21.77
C PRO A 119 9.94 19.68 -20.64
N SER A 120 9.16 20.74 -20.81
CA SER A 120 8.17 21.17 -19.81
C SER A 120 7.05 20.15 -19.63
N ARG A 121 6.56 19.55 -20.72
CA ARG A 121 5.51 18.53 -20.66
C ARG A 121 6.02 17.23 -20.08
N PHE A 122 7.20 16.76 -20.52
CA PHE A 122 7.87 15.60 -19.92
C PHE A 122 8.02 15.75 -18.41
N ASN A 123 8.53 16.89 -17.94
CA ASN A 123 8.74 17.12 -16.51
C ASN A 123 7.43 17.15 -15.72
N SER A 124 6.37 17.78 -16.24
CA SER A 124 5.07 17.83 -15.58
C SER A 124 4.46 16.43 -15.45
N VAL A 125 4.44 15.64 -16.53
CA VAL A 125 3.86 14.30 -16.54
C VAL A 125 4.67 13.33 -15.67
N ARG A 126 6.01 13.40 -15.74
CA ARG A 126 6.91 12.61 -14.89
C ARG A 126 6.67 12.88 -13.41
N ARG A 127 6.60 14.14 -12.98
CA ARG A 127 6.38 14.49 -11.56
C ARG A 127 5.05 13.94 -11.05
N ALA A 128 3.97 14.12 -11.81
CA ALA A 128 2.67 13.56 -11.45
C ALA A 128 2.69 12.03 -11.34
N MET A 129 3.41 11.35 -12.24
CA MET A 129 3.60 9.90 -12.19
C MET A 129 4.40 9.47 -10.94
N GLU A 130 5.49 10.16 -10.62
CA GLU A 130 6.32 9.91 -9.44
C GLU A 130 5.54 10.11 -8.13
N GLU A 131 4.80 11.21 -8.03
CA GLU A 131 3.94 11.52 -6.86
C GLU A 131 2.90 10.42 -6.61
N ASN A 132 2.26 9.92 -7.69
CA ASN A 132 1.31 8.82 -7.59
C ASN A 132 1.96 7.51 -7.14
N LEU A 133 3.15 7.18 -7.65
CA LEU A 133 3.87 5.98 -7.24
C LEU A 133 4.29 6.05 -5.77
N ILE A 134 4.80 7.20 -5.30
CA ILE A 134 5.18 7.39 -3.90
C ILE A 134 3.95 7.25 -3.00
N THR A 135 2.85 7.89 -3.36
CA THR A 135 1.59 7.82 -2.61
C THR A 135 1.06 6.39 -2.49
N SER A 136 1.05 5.65 -3.61
CA SER A 136 0.61 4.25 -3.65
C SER A 136 1.52 3.36 -2.81
N PHE A 137 2.84 3.57 -2.90
CA PHE A 137 3.84 2.86 -2.09
C PHE A 137 3.61 3.10 -0.60
N SER A 138 3.40 4.35 -0.17
CA SER A 138 3.13 4.70 1.23
C SER A 138 1.91 3.98 1.79
N GLY A 139 0.80 3.91 1.04
CA GLY A 139 -0.39 3.16 1.47
C GLY A 139 -0.13 1.66 1.60
N LEU A 140 0.54 1.08 0.60
CA LEU A 140 0.87 -0.35 0.56
C LEU A 140 1.73 -0.79 1.76
N ILE A 141 2.81 -0.06 2.06
CA ILE A 141 3.71 -0.45 3.16
C ILE A 141 3.07 -0.26 4.53
N ASN A 142 2.17 0.73 4.65
CA ASN A 142 1.43 1.00 5.89
C ASN A 142 0.46 -0.14 6.20
N GLU A 143 -0.31 -0.59 5.22
CA GLU A 143 -1.15 -1.79 5.34
C GLU A 143 -0.32 -3.02 5.68
N ARG A 144 0.73 -3.30 4.90
CA ARG A 144 1.55 -4.51 5.07
C ARG A 144 2.10 -4.62 6.48
N ARG A 145 2.66 -3.53 7.01
CA ARG A 145 3.27 -3.53 8.34
C ARG A 145 2.24 -3.67 9.45
N GLN A 146 1.08 -3.00 9.35
CA GLN A 146 0.02 -3.15 10.34
C GLN A 146 -0.51 -4.59 10.38
N ARG A 147 -0.83 -5.16 9.22
CA ARG A 147 -1.25 -6.56 9.12
C ARG A 147 -0.18 -7.53 9.66
N ALA A 148 1.10 -7.28 9.36
CA ALA A 148 2.21 -8.10 9.87
C ALA A 148 2.37 -8.03 11.41
N LEU A 149 1.94 -6.92 12.02
CA LEU A 149 1.88 -6.75 13.48
C LEU A 149 0.60 -7.34 14.11
N GLY A 150 -0.30 -7.92 13.31
CA GLY A 150 -1.59 -8.42 13.79
C GLY A 150 -2.62 -7.33 14.07
N ILE A 151 -2.46 -6.16 13.46
CA ILE A 151 -3.39 -5.04 13.61
C ILE A 151 -4.42 -5.14 12.48
N ASP A 152 -5.65 -5.51 12.84
CA ASP A 152 -6.73 -5.78 11.89
C ASP A 152 -7.55 -4.52 11.54
N GLN A 153 -7.45 -3.47 12.35
CA GLN A 153 -8.23 -2.25 12.20
C GLN A 153 -7.36 -0.99 12.22
N TYR A 154 -7.87 0.07 11.62
CA TYR A 154 -7.19 1.36 11.57
C TYR A 154 -8.17 2.52 11.67
N ILE A 155 -7.69 3.66 12.16
CA ILE A 155 -8.37 4.95 12.07
C ILE A 155 -7.94 5.61 10.76
N TRP A 156 -8.91 6.02 9.94
CA TRP A 156 -8.62 6.78 8.72
C TRP A 156 -8.19 8.20 9.10
N ARG A 157 -7.03 8.63 8.59
CA ARG A 157 -6.53 10.00 8.78
C ARG A 157 -6.44 10.76 7.45
N SER A 158 -7.14 11.87 7.41
CA SER A 158 -7.19 12.84 6.31
C SER A 158 -6.05 13.86 6.41
N ARG A 159 -5.91 14.73 5.39
CA ARG A 159 -4.98 15.87 5.38
C ARG A 159 -5.66 17.19 5.75
N ASP A 160 -6.97 17.17 5.93
CA ASP A 160 -7.84 18.28 6.32
C ASP A 160 -7.62 19.55 5.52
N ASP A 161 -7.39 19.38 4.21
CA ASP A 161 -7.24 20.47 3.26
C ASP A 161 -8.28 20.40 2.14
N ASP A 162 -8.34 21.47 1.35
CA ASP A 162 -9.30 21.67 0.25
C ASP A 162 -9.14 20.67 -0.91
N LYS A 163 -8.04 19.90 -0.94
CA LYS A 163 -7.78 18.87 -1.95
C LYS A 163 -8.24 17.49 -1.50
N VAL A 164 -8.67 17.32 -0.25
CA VAL A 164 -9.27 16.07 0.23
C VAL A 164 -10.64 15.90 -0.42
N ARG A 165 -10.89 14.70 -0.97
CA ARG A 165 -12.21 14.37 -1.55
C ARG A 165 -13.25 14.30 -0.44
N HIS A 166 -14.47 14.76 -0.71
CA HIS A 166 -15.56 14.76 0.27
C HIS A 166 -15.74 13.40 0.99
N LYS A 167 -15.83 12.29 0.25
CA LYS A 167 -15.93 10.94 0.84
C LYS A 167 -14.76 10.61 1.78
N HIS A 168 -13.54 11.06 1.48
CA HIS A 168 -12.37 10.80 2.32
C HIS A 168 -12.38 11.65 3.59
N ALA A 169 -12.88 12.89 3.52
CA ALA A 169 -13.09 13.73 4.69
C ALA A 169 -14.17 13.13 5.60
N GLU A 170 -15.23 12.54 5.03
CA GLU A 170 -16.24 11.80 5.80
C GLU A 170 -15.69 10.54 6.47
N HIS A 171 -14.58 9.99 6.00
CA HIS A 171 -13.94 8.81 6.59
C HIS A 171 -13.02 9.18 7.74
N ASP A 172 -12.59 10.44 7.84
CA ASP A 172 -11.66 10.88 8.88
C ASP A 172 -12.19 10.57 10.28
N ASP A 173 -11.27 10.21 11.19
CA ASP A 173 -11.52 9.76 12.56
C ASP A 173 -12.34 8.46 12.71
N LYS A 174 -12.77 7.82 11.61
CA LYS A 174 -13.52 6.56 11.68
C LYS A 174 -12.61 5.35 11.65
N VAL A 175 -13.04 4.30 12.36
CA VAL A 175 -12.37 3.00 12.38
C VAL A 175 -12.86 2.16 11.21
N PHE A 176 -11.92 1.53 10.50
CA PHE A 176 -12.17 0.59 9.42
C PHE A 176 -11.37 -0.69 9.64
N ASP A 177 -11.86 -1.75 9.04
CA ASP A 177 -11.20 -3.06 9.02
C ASP A 177 -10.37 -3.20 7.74
N TRP A 178 -9.17 -3.78 7.85
CA TRP A 178 -8.34 -4.07 6.69
C TRP A 178 -9.00 -5.05 5.72
N ASP A 179 -9.84 -5.96 6.19
CA ASP A 179 -10.53 -6.97 5.37
C ASP A 179 -11.91 -6.51 4.88
N ASN A 180 -12.42 -5.37 5.39
CA ASN A 180 -13.69 -4.79 4.95
C ASN A 180 -13.54 -3.28 4.66
N PRO A 181 -12.84 -2.90 3.56
CA PRO A 181 -12.67 -1.50 3.19
C PRO A 181 -13.99 -0.81 2.82
N PRO A 182 -14.05 0.53 2.94
CA PRO A 182 -15.09 1.31 2.29
C PRO A 182 -15.00 1.18 0.76
N GLU A 183 -16.08 1.52 0.05
CA GLU A 183 -16.16 1.47 -1.42
C GLU A 183 -15.02 2.26 -2.11
N THR A 184 -14.49 3.29 -1.45
CA THR A 184 -13.39 4.11 -1.96
C THR A 184 -12.01 3.43 -1.88
N GLY A 185 -11.93 2.23 -1.30
CA GLY A 185 -10.69 1.54 -0.96
C GLY A 185 -10.05 2.10 0.31
N HIS A 186 -8.83 1.64 0.62
CA HIS A 186 -8.08 2.07 1.79
C HIS A 186 -7.37 3.43 1.58
N PRO A 187 -6.90 4.08 2.66
CA PRO A 187 -6.08 5.28 2.56
C PRO A 187 -4.87 5.06 1.65
N GLY A 188 -4.53 6.05 0.82
CA GLY A 188 -3.38 5.98 -0.10
C GLY A 188 -3.57 5.17 -1.39
N GLN A 189 -4.64 4.37 -1.54
CA GLN A 189 -4.84 3.53 -2.73
C GLN A 189 -5.42 4.29 -3.94
N ALA A 190 -6.26 5.29 -3.71
CA ALA A 190 -6.78 6.12 -4.80
C ALA A 190 -5.74 7.10 -5.35
N TYR A 191 -5.87 7.50 -6.61
CA TYR A 191 -4.95 8.44 -7.27
C TYR A 191 -4.80 9.74 -6.46
N ASN A 192 -3.57 10.23 -6.28
CA ASN A 192 -3.24 11.42 -5.47
C ASN A 192 -3.86 11.42 -4.05
N CYS A 193 -4.21 10.26 -3.46
CA CYS A 193 -4.80 10.17 -2.12
C CYS A 193 -3.73 10.32 -1.03
N ARG A 194 -3.72 11.42 -0.29
CA ARG A 194 -2.72 11.68 0.75
C ARG A 194 -3.16 11.25 2.16
N CYS A 195 -4.27 10.54 2.27
CA CYS A 195 -4.75 9.96 3.53
C CYS A 195 -3.84 8.81 3.96
N PHE A 196 -3.79 8.51 5.26
CA PHE A 196 -3.03 7.38 5.80
C PHE A 196 -3.87 6.60 6.84
N ALA A 197 -3.46 5.37 7.11
CA ALA A 197 -4.10 4.54 8.14
C ALA A 197 -3.28 4.65 9.44
N GLU A 198 -3.91 5.17 10.49
CA GLU A 198 -3.36 5.13 11.85
C GLU A 198 -3.75 3.81 12.51
N PRO A 199 -2.80 3.05 13.09
CA PRO A 199 -3.11 1.77 13.72
C PRO A 199 -4.18 1.91 14.81
N TYR A 200 -5.21 1.07 14.78
CA TYR A 200 -6.18 0.97 15.85
C TYR A 200 -5.88 -0.27 16.70
N LEU A 201 -5.36 -0.05 17.90
CA LEU A 201 -5.09 -1.10 18.86
C LEU A 201 -6.32 -1.25 19.73
N LEU A 202 -6.99 -2.40 19.62
CA LEU A 202 -8.04 -2.75 20.57
C LEU A 202 -7.35 -2.88 21.93
N ASP A 203 -7.70 -2.01 22.88
CA ASP A 203 -7.64 -2.40 24.28
C ASP A 203 -8.48 -3.67 24.38
N GLU A 204 -7.96 -4.73 25.04
CA GLU A 204 -8.63 -6.04 25.10
C GLU A 204 -10.15 -5.88 25.15
N PRO A 205 -10.94 -6.62 24.33
CA PRO A 205 -12.38 -6.59 24.52
C PRO A 205 -12.62 -6.91 25.99
N ASP A 206 -13.39 -6.07 26.68
CA ASP A 206 -13.88 -6.39 28.02
C ASP A 206 -14.44 -7.81 27.92
N CYS A 207 -13.67 -8.79 28.38
CA CYS A 207 -14.19 -10.08 28.74
C CYS A 207 -15.04 -9.75 29.94
N GLU A 208 -16.27 -9.26 29.70
CA GLU A 208 -17.36 -9.29 30.65
C GLU A 208 -17.34 -10.72 31.15
N PRO A 209 -16.88 -10.96 32.40
CA PRO A 209 -16.88 -12.30 32.92
C PRO A 209 -18.34 -12.71 32.88
N ASP A 210 -18.66 -13.78 32.17
CA ASP A 210 -20.01 -14.32 32.19
C ASP A 210 -20.25 -14.91 33.60
N PHE A 211 -20.59 -14.02 34.53
CA PHE A 211 -20.84 -14.36 35.93
C PHE A 211 -22.01 -15.35 36.04
N VAL A 212 -22.91 -15.37 35.04
CA VAL A 212 -24.03 -16.31 34.95
C VAL A 212 -23.51 -17.72 34.67
N ALA A 213 -22.54 -17.89 33.76
CA ALA A 213 -21.88 -19.17 33.50
C ALA A 213 -21.03 -19.65 34.69
N ALA A 214 -20.44 -18.73 35.47
CA ALA A 214 -19.68 -19.05 36.67
C ALA A 214 -20.58 -19.44 37.87
N GLN A 215 -21.72 -18.76 38.06
CA GLN A 215 -22.67 -19.07 39.15
C GLN A 215 -23.36 -20.43 38.96
N GLY A 216 -23.63 -20.86 37.72
CA GLY A 216 -24.19 -22.19 37.44
C GLY A 216 -23.26 -23.36 37.82
N ARG A 217 -21.95 -23.12 37.94
CA ARG A 217 -20.96 -24.11 38.40
C ARG A 217 -20.69 -24.06 39.91
N ALA A 218 -20.87 -22.91 40.54
CA ALA A 218 -20.68 -22.74 41.98
C ALA A 218 -21.85 -23.31 42.80
N ASP A 219 -23.08 -23.29 42.26
CA ASP A 219 -24.27 -23.77 42.98
C ASP A 219 -24.34 -25.31 43.10
N GLN A 220 -23.41 -26.04 42.47
CA GLN A 220 -23.27 -27.49 42.60
C GLN A 220 -22.17 -27.91 43.59
N GLY A 221 -21.52 -26.96 44.27
CA GLY A 221 -20.34 -27.23 45.11
C GLY A 221 -20.28 -26.41 46.39
N THR A 222 -21.01 -26.86 47.41
CA THR A 222 -20.64 -26.79 48.85
C THR A 222 -20.27 -25.42 49.45
N GLY A 223 -21.11 -24.94 50.38
CA GLY A 223 -20.85 -23.72 51.13
C GLY A 223 -19.64 -23.77 52.09
N ARG A 224 -19.10 -22.58 52.42
CA ARG A 224 -18.68 -22.12 53.77
C ARG A 224 -17.93 -20.75 53.71
N THR A 225 -18.60 -19.72 54.24
CA THR A 225 -18.14 -18.50 54.96
C THR A 225 -16.94 -17.62 54.52
N LEU A 226 -17.28 -16.32 54.37
CA LEU A 226 -16.65 -15.08 54.91
C LEU A 226 -15.27 -14.59 54.40
N GLY A 227 -15.26 -13.34 53.87
CA GLY A 227 -14.27 -12.34 54.29
C GLY A 227 -13.66 -11.40 53.23
N ARG A 228 -14.17 -10.16 53.18
CA ARG A 228 -13.43 -8.88 53.03
C ARG A 228 -12.96 -8.42 51.62
N SER A 229 -13.52 -7.27 51.20
CA SER A 229 -13.09 -6.37 50.11
C SER A 229 -11.81 -5.59 50.48
N PRO A 230 -10.99 -5.07 49.52
CA PRO A 230 -11.19 -3.67 49.08
C PRO A 230 -10.72 -3.26 47.65
N ARG A 231 -11.44 -2.25 47.15
CA ARG A 231 -11.03 -1.01 46.43
C ARG A 231 -10.64 -1.01 44.94
N ALA A 232 -11.45 -0.22 44.22
CA ALA A 232 -11.23 0.37 42.90
C ALA A 232 -10.11 1.43 42.89
N ILE A 233 -9.47 1.57 41.72
CA ILE A 233 -8.72 2.77 41.34
C ILE A 233 -9.21 3.16 39.95
N GLY A 234 -10.03 4.21 39.87
CA GLY A 234 -10.32 4.90 38.62
C GLY A 234 -9.20 5.89 38.30
N ARG A 235 -8.96 6.13 37.00
CA ARG A 235 -8.14 7.27 36.57
C ARG A 235 -8.87 8.06 35.49
N ALA A 236 -8.94 9.35 35.79
CA ALA A 236 -9.58 10.43 35.07
C ALA A 236 -9.00 10.68 33.66
N GLY A 237 -9.91 10.90 32.70
CA GLY A 237 -10.12 12.21 32.08
C GLY A 237 -8.93 12.89 31.40
N ARG A 238 -8.98 12.91 30.06
CA ARG A 238 -8.15 13.71 29.14
C ARG A 238 -8.31 15.22 29.36
N ALA A 239 -7.25 15.97 29.08
CA ALA A 239 -7.32 17.29 28.45
C ALA A 239 -6.05 17.49 27.62
N TYR A 240 -6.19 17.64 26.30
CA TYR A 240 -5.14 18.17 25.42
C TYR A 240 -5.58 19.57 24.97
N THR A 241 -4.70 20.54 25.22
CA THR A 241 -4.65 21.84 24.53
C THR A 241 -3.51 21.80 23.52
#